data_AF-A0A9D0TEJ2-F1
#
_entry.id   AF-A0A9D0TEJ2-F1
#
_cell.length_a   1.000
_cell.length_b   1.000
_cell.length_c   1.000
_cell.angle_alpha   90.00
_cell.angle_beta   90.00
_cell.angle_gamma   90.00
#
_symmetry.space_group_name_H-M   'P 1'
#
loop_
_entity.id
_entity.type
_entity.pdbx_description
1 polymer ?
#
loop_
_entity_poly.entity_id
_entity_poly.type
_entity_poly.pdbx_seq_one_letter_code
_entity_poly.pdbx_strand_id
1 'polypeptide(L)'
;MANFRLIEDQYISPTPAGAYYAVSAPQKDDSRSLISHLLQQESNPLLTMRNLVTWSNAADEDSARELLYHIQKLGWVQGSDSPETAPAGALEETLPQLLGPLSGDGKALLADSQGFYLASRGFPHETAEELSALSADLASLYTRHQGVLDGNLGLGSSAWAVVDAAGNSQIGFWPLYIGEQRFVLAMAGLPHLNQPELTRLIWALNKRYGTSTA
;
A
#
# COMPACT_ATOMS: atom_id res chain seq x y z
N MET A 1 31.42 -1.62 -10.91
CA MET A 1 30.05 -1.14 -11.14
C MET A 1 29.38 -2.11 -12.08
N ALA A 2 28.17 -2.57 -11.75
CA ALA A 2 27.41 -3.46 -12.63
C ALA A 2 26.77 -2.61 -13.74
N ASN A 3 26.90 -3.02 -15.00
CA ASN A 3 26.29 -2.32 -16.13
C ASN A 3 24.84 -2.78 -16.31
N PHE A 4 23.89 -1.99 -15.80
CA PHE A 4 22.45 -2.25 -15.99
C PHE A 4 21.95 -1.66 -17.31
N ARG A 5 21.11 -2.40 -18.04
CA ARG A 5 20.43 -1.92 -19.25
C ARG A 5 18.92 -1.94 -19.03
N LEU A 6 18.26 -0.82 -19.37
CA LEU A 6 16.82 -0.74 -19.36
C LEU A 6 16.23 -1.61 -20.50
N ILE A 7 15.19 -2.38 -20.18
CA ILE A 7 14.32 -2.96 -21.21
C ILE A 7 13.27 -1.90 -21.50
N GLU A 8 13.43 -1.23 -22.63
CA GLU A 8 12.49 -0.21 -23.11
C GLU A 8 11.20 -0.87 -23.60
N ASP A 9 10.18 -0.06 -23.85
CA ASP A 9 8.86 -0.47 -24.37
C ASP A 9 7.98 -1.31 -23.42
N GLN A 10 8.27 -1.32 -22.11
CA GLN A 10 7.38 -1.90 -21.10
C GLN A 10 6.71 -0.83 -20.24
N TYR A 11 5.47 -1.08 -19.84
CA TYR A 11 4.78 -0.31 -18.82
C TYR A 11 5.15 -0.83 -17.44
N ILE A 12 5.46 0.06 -16.51
CA ILE A 12 5.87 -0.34 -15.16
C ILE A 12 4.72 -0.18 -14.16
N SER A 13 4.53 -1.21 -13.34
CA SER A 13 3.54 -1.23 -12.27
C SER A 13 4.12 -1.82 -10.99
N PRO A 14 3.63 -1.43 -9.81
CA PRO A 14 3.96 -2.13 -8.58
C PRO A 14 3.25 -3.48 -8.51
N THR A 15 3.92 -4.47 -7.93
CA THR A 15 3.29 -5.71 -7.47
C THR A 15 2.50 -5.44 -6.18
N PRO A 16 1.64 -6.37 -5.70
CA PRO A 16 0.97 -6.21 -4.40
C PRO A 16 1.95 -5.98 -3.24
N ALA A 17 3.11 -6.67 -3.27
CA ALA A 17 4.16 -6.48 -2.27
C ALA A 17 4.79 -5.08 -2.35
N GLY A 18 5.07 -4.58 -3.56
CA GLY A 18 5.61 -3.23 -3.73
C GLY A 18 4.62 -2.13 -3.38
N ALA A 19 3.34 -2.30 -3.75
CA ALA A 19 2.28 -1.37 -3.39
C ALA A 19 2.10 -1.31 -1.87
N TYR A 20 2.05 -2.47 -1.19
CA TYR A 20 2.00 -2.53 0.26
C TYR A 20 3.25 -1.93 0.91
N TYR A 21 4.45 -2.24 0.40
CA TYR A 21 5.69 -1.65 0.88
C TYR A 21 5.62 -0.12 0.83
N ALA A 22 5.18 0.48 -0.27
CA ALA A 22 5.12 1.93 -0.43
C ALA A 22 4.31 2.63 0.67
N VAL A 23 3.31 1.95 1.22
CA VAL A 23 2.33 2.54 2.16
C VAL A 23 2.36 1.91 3.55
N SER A 24 3.28 0.97 3.82
CA SER A 24 3.31 0.25 5.11
C SER A 24 3.85 1.09 6.29
N ALA A 25 4.51 2.21 5.99
CA ALA A 25 5.14 3.07 6.98
C ALA A 25 5.20 4.54 6.49
N PRO A 26 5.24 5.53 7.39
CA PRO A 26 5.27 6.94 7.02
C PRO A 26 6.65 7.44 6.55
N GLN A 27 7.71 6.67 6.77
CA GLN A 27 9.07 7.04 6.37
C GLN A 27 9.16 7.16 4.85
N LYS A 28 9.93 8.15 4.40
CA LYS A 28 10.21 8.37 2.98
C LYS A 28 11.58 7.78 2.65
N ASP A 29 11.63 6.99 1.59
CA ASP A 29 12.86 6.54 0.95
C ASP A 29 12.67 6.56 -0.57
N ASP A 30 13.75 6.41 -1.34
CA ASP A 30 13.71 6.52 -2.80
C ASP A 30 12.85 5.42 -3.44
N SER A 31 12.81 4.21 -2.85
CA SER A 31 11.99 3.10 -3.35
C SER A 31 10.49 3.38 -3.14
N ARG A 32 10.11 3.85 -1.93
CA ARG A 32 8.73 4.27 -1.63
C ARG A 32 8.32 5.43 -2.52
N SER A 33 9.20 6.40 -2.71
CA SER A 33 8.93 7.58 -3.53
C SER A 33 8.68 7.19 -4.97
N LEU A 34 9.52 6.33 -5.57
CA LEU A 34 9.32 5.83 -6.93
C LEU A 34 7.99 5.08 -7.05
N ILE A 35 7.72 4.11 -6.17
CA ILE A 35 6.50 3.30 -6.24
C ILE A 35 5.25 4.17 -6.04
N SER A 36 5.30 5.15 -5.12
CA SER A 36 4.20 6.07 -4.88
C SER A 36 3.93 6.95 -6.09
N HIS A 37 4.97 7.44 -6.80
CA HIS A 37 4.81 8.17 -8.06
C HIS A 37 4.10 7.32 -9.13
N LEU A 38 4.39 6.02 -9.22
CA LEU A 38 3.70 5.12 -10.14
C LEU A 38 2.21 5.00 -9.78
N LEU A 39 1.89 4.87 -8.50
CA LEU A 39 0.52 4.80 -7.96
C LEU A 39 -0.25 6.11 -8.03
N GLN A 40 0.38 7.22 -8.45
CA GLN A 40 -0.29 8.50 -8.65
C GLN A 40 -0.64 8.76 -10.12
N GLN A 41 -0.12 7.96 -11.05
CA GLN A 41 -0.40 8.09 -12.47
C GLN A 41 -1.84 7.64 -12.81
N GLU A 42 -2.46 8.25 -13.83
CA GLU A 42 -3.76 7.79 -14.36
C GLU A 42 -3.69 6.40 -15.00
N SER A 43 -2.52 6.05 -15.54
CA SER A 43 -2.23 4.74 -16.11
C SER A 43 -0.78 4.40 -15.85
N ASN A 44 -0.45 3.10 -15.86
CA ASN A 44 0.94 2.69 -15.73
C ASN A 44 1.77 3.36 -16.82
N PRO A 45 2.86 4.06 -16.46
CA PRO A 45 3.63 4.80 -17.42
C PRO A 45 4.60 3.89 -18.17
N LEU A 46 4.94 4.28 -19.40
CA LEU A 46 6.00 3.64 -20.17
C LEU A 46 7.35 3.85 -19.47
N LEU A 47 8.12 2.78 -19.34
CA LEU A 47 9.45 2.79 -18.75
C LEU A 47 10.45 3.38 -19.74
N THR A 48 10.88 4.61 -19.46
CA THR A 48 11.93 5.31 -20.20
C THR A 48 12.95 5.84 -19.20
N MET A 49 14.22 6.02 -19.61
CA MET A 49 15.24 6.57 -18.71
C MET A 49 14.86 7.96 -18.16
N ARG A 50 14.29 8.82 -19.01
CA ARG A 50 13.77 10.14 -18.61
C ARG A 50 12.74 10.03 -17.48
N ASN A 51 11.79 9.13 -17.63
CA ASN A 51 10.75 8.91 -16.63
C ASN A 51 11.31 8.31 -15.35
N LEU A 52 12.22 7.34 -15.46
CA LEU A 52 12.85 6.68 -14.32
C LEU A 52 13.62 7.68 -13.44
N VAL A 53 14.42 8.56 -14.04
CA VAL A 53 15.12 9.64 -13.32
C VAL A 53 14.11 10.57 -12.63
N THR A 54 13.00 10.89 -13.30
CA THR A 54 11.94 11.75 -12.73
C THR A 54 11.31 11.12 -11.47
N TRP A 55 11.00 9.82 -11.49
CA TRP A 55 10.31 9.15 -10.37
C TRP A 55 11.23 8.76 -9.22
N SER A 56 12.49 8.44 -9.52
CA SER A 56 13.48 7.98 -8.54
C SER A 56 14.07 9.10 -7.69
N ASN A 57 13.93 10.36 -8.12
CA ASN A 57 14.66 11.49 -7.53
C ASN A 57 16.20 11.25 -7.46
N ALA A 58 16.71 10.41 -8.37
CA ALA A 58 18.11 10.03 -8.41
C ALA A 58 18.99 11.17 -8.95
N ALA A 59 20.24 11.23 -8.49
CA ALA A 59 21.21 12.24 -8.93
C ALA A 59 21.64 12.08 -10.39
N ASP A 60 21.64 10.83 -10.89
CA ASP A 60 22.07 10.47 -12.24
C ASP A 60 21.36 9.19 -12.74
N GLU A 61 21.57 8.86 -14.02
CA GLU A 61 20.97 7.69 -14.66
C GLU A 61 21.42 6.36 -14.06
N ASP A 62 22.66 6.25 -13.60
CA ASP A 62 23.20 5.01 -13.05
C ASP A 62 22.54 4.70 -11.70
N SER A 63 22.43 5.71 -10.84
CA SER A 63 21.71 5.63 -9.55
C SER A 63 20.24 5.25 -9.76
N ALA A 64 19.59 5.81 -10.80
CA ALA A 64 18.21 5.49 -11.14
C ALA A 64 18.05 4.02 -11.58
N ARG A 65 19.01 3.48 -12.35
CA ARG A 65 19.04 2.06 -12.75
C ARG A 65 19.31 1.13 -11.58
N GLU A 66 20.22 1.51 -10.68
CA GLU A 66 20.52 0.74 -9.48
C GLU A 66 19.29 0.63 -8.58
N LEU A 67 18.56 1.73 -8.39
CA LEU A 67 17.29 1.72 -7.65
C LEU A 67 16.25 0.82 -8.32
N LEU A 68 16.05 0.96 -9.64
CA LEU A 68 15.10 0.11 -10.37
C LEU A 68 15.46 -1.37 -10.23
N TYR A 69 16.72 -1.72 -10.43
CA TYR A 69 17.19 -3.09 -10.28
C TYR A 69 17.00 -3.61 -8.86
N HIS A 70 17.24 -2.77 -7.85
CA HIS A 70 17.02 -3.11 -6.45
C HIS A 70 15.55 -3.49 -6.19
N ILE A 71 14.59 -2.63 -6.57
CA ILE A 71 13.16 -2.88 -6.35
C ILE A 71 12.62 -4.02 -7.23
N GLN A 72 13.21 -4.25 -8.41
CA GLN A 72 12.93 -5.44 -9.23
C GLN A 72 13.37 -6.73 -8.55
N LYS A 73 14.59 -6.75 -7.99
CA LYS A 73 15.12 -7.92 -7.27
C LYS A 73 14.28 -8.27 -6.03
N LEU A 74 13.69 -7.27 -5.39
CA LEU A 74 12.76 -7.44 -4.27
C LEU A 74 11.34 -7.86 -4.72
N GLY A 75 11.07 -7.89 -6.02
CA GLY A 75 9.76 -8.23 -6.57
C GLY A 75 8.70 -7.17 -6.31
N TRP A 76 9.08 -5.90 -6.14
CA TRP A 76 8.16 -4.80 -5.84
C TRP A 76 7.57 -4.14 -7.09
N VAL A 77 8.19 -4.34 -8.24
CA VAL A 77 7.70 -3.83 -9.53
C VAL A 77 7.70 -4.93 -10.57
N GLN A 78 6.82 -4.79 -11.55
CA GLN A 78 6.68 -5.68 -12.69
C GLN A 78 6.47 -4.86 -13.98
N GLY A 79 6.80 -5.46 -15.11
CA GLY A 79 6.59 -4.90 -16.44
C GLY A 79 5.39 -5.55 -17.14
N SER A 80 4.71 -4.79 -18.00
CA SER A 80 3.61 -5.27 -18.86
C SER A 80 3.71 -4.70 -20.27
N ASP A 81 3.16 -5.43 -21.24
CA ASP A 81 3.12 -5.02 -22.65
C ASP A 81 2.02 -3.97 -22.93
N SER A 82 1.06 -3.83 -22.02
CA SER A 82 -0.05 -2.88 -22.12
C SER A 82 -0.20 -2.07 -20.84
N PRO A 83 -0.64 -0.80 -20.93
CA PRO A 83 -0.93 -0.01 -19.74
C PRO A 83 -2.21 -0.50 -19.08
N GLU A 84 -2.22 -0.53 -17.75
CA GLU A 84 -3.46 -0.58 -16.96
C GLU A 84 -3.79 0.84 -16.48
N THR A 85 -5.08 1.11 -16.27
CA THR A 85 -5.56 2.40 -15.76
C THR A 85 -5.93 2.31 -14.29
N ALA A 86 -5.75 3.40 -13.57
CA ALA A 86 -6.20 3.53 -12.19
C ALA A 86 -7.70 3.20 -12.08
N PRO A 87 -8.17 2.65 -10.94
CA PRO A 87 -9.60 2.49 -10.70
C PRO A 87 -10.33 3.83 -10.82
N ALA A 88 -11.30 3.89 -11.72
CA ALA A 88 -12.13 5.07 -11.96
C ALA A 88 -13.40 5.06 -11.08
N GLY A 89 -14.06 6.22 -10.98
CA GLY A 89 -15.32 6.38 -10.25
C GLY A 89 -15.16 6.89 -8.81
N ALA A 90 -16.28 6.93 -8.09
CA ALA A 90 -16.31 7.34 -6.69
C ALA A 90 -15.72 6.25 -5.79
N LEU A 91 -14.98 6.65 -4.74
CA LEU A 91 -14.36 5.69 -3.82
C LEU A 91 -15.41 4.85 -3.09
N GLU A 92 -16.54 5.45 -2.76
CA GLU A 92 -17.67 4.82 -2.08
C GLU A 92 -18.23 3.62 -2.88
N GLU A 93 -18.13 3.67 -4.21
CA GLU A 93 -18.60 2.60 -5.10
C GLU A 93 -17.51 1.54 -5.36
N THR A 94 -16.26 1.99 -5.49
CA THR A 94 -15.12 1.13 -5.88
C THR A 94 -14.53 0.37 -4.71
N LEU A 95 -14.37 1.00 -3.54
CA LEU A 95 -13.70 0.41 -2.38
C LEU A 95 -14.37 -0.88 -1.87
N PRO A 96 -15.71 -0.97 -1.71
CA PRO A 96 -16.34 -2.20 -1.22
C PRO A 96 -16.06 -3.45 -2.08
N GLN A 97 -15.83 -3.26 -3.38
CA GLN A 97 -15.53 -4.34 -4.32
C GLN A 97 -14.09 -4.84 -4.17
N LEU A 98 -13.15 -3.94 -3.86
CA LEU A 98 -11.74 -4.27 -3.65
C LEU A 98 -11.48 -4.88 -2.27
N LEU A 99 -12.30 -4.56 -1.27
CA LEU A 99 -12.10 -5.00 0.12
C LEU A 99 -12.37 -6.49 0.34
N GLY A 100 -13.45 -7.02 -0.24
CA GLY A 100 -13.87 -8.41 -0.02
C GLY A 100 -12.78 -9.45 -0.31
N PRO A 101 -12.16 -9.43 -1.51
CA PRO A 101 -11.13 -10.41 -1.89
C PRO A 101 -9.90 -10.45 -0.98
N LEU A 102 -9.60 -9.34 -0.28
CA LEU A 102 -8.45 -9.21 0.62
C LEU A 102 -8.62 -9.98 1.94
N SER A 103 -9.84 -10.43 2.26
CA SER A 103 -10.17 -11.14 3.48
C SER A 103 -10.51 -12.61 3.19
N GLY A 104 -9.96 -13.53 3.99
CA GLY A 104 -10.33 -14.95 3.95
C GLY A 104 -11.81 -15.21 4.22
N ASP A 105 -12.45 -14.34 4.99
CA ASP A 105 -13.88 -14.42 5.33
C ASP A 105 -14.76 -13.52 4.45
N GLY A 106 -14.16 -12.78 3.50
CA GLY A 106 -14.82 -11.78 2.68
C GLY A 106 -15.31 -10.55 3.45
N LYS A 107 -14.83 -10.34 4.69
CA LYS A 107 -15.21 -9.20 5.55
C LYS A 107 -14.01 -8.29 5.77
N ALA A 108 -14.13 -7.05 5.30
CA ALA A 108 -13.08 -6.06 5.42
C ALA A 108 -13.67 -4.64 5.43
N LEU A 109 -12.96 -3.71 6.06
CA LEU A 109 -13.28 -2.29 6.01
C LEU A 109 -12.00 -1.46 5.86
N LEU A 110 -12.17 -0.25 5.36
CA LEU A 110 -11.14 0.77 5.34
C LEU A 110 -11.56 1.92 6.23
N ALA A 111 -10.77 2.25 7.25
CA ALA A 111 -11.00 3.35 8.16
C ALA A 111 -9.95 4.46 8.02
N ASP A 112 -10.33 5.68 8.36
CA ASP A 112 -9.42 6.81 8.46
C ASP A 112 -8.71 6.86 9.82
N SER A 113 -7.90 7.91 10.01
CA SER A 113 -7.13 8.10 11.24
C SER A 113 -7.97 8.49 12.47
N GLN A 114 -9.20 8.94 12.26
CA GLN A 114 -10.14 9.38 13.30
C GLN A 114 -11.07 8.25 13.77
N GLY A 115 -11.00 7.09 13.12
CA GLY A 115 -11.82 5.93 13.48
C GLY A 115 -13.18 5.91 12.79
N PHE A 116 -13.31 6.56 11.64
CA PHE A 116 -14.48 6.44 10.76
C PHE A 116 -14.17 5.54 9.57
N TYR A 117 -15.05 4.57 9.26
CA TYR A 117 -14.88 3.77 8.04
C TYR A 117 -15.34 4.56 6.81
N LEU A 118 -14.54 4.51 5.74
CA LEU A 118 -14.87 5.01 4.41
C LEU A 118 -15.71 4.00 3.64
N ALA A 119 -15.37 2.71 3.78
CA ALA A 119 -16.04 1.62 3.11
C ALA A 119 -15.96 0.34 3.95
N SER A 120 -16.98 -0.50 3.83
CA SER A 120 -17.05 -1.78 4.51
C SER A 120 -17.70 -2.82 3.60
N ARG A 121 -17.23 -4.06 3.71
CA ARG A 121 -17.78 -5.23 3.05
C ARG A 121 -17.97 -6.32 4.11
N GLY A 122 -19.17 -6.88 4.19
CA GLY A 122 -19.47 -8.07 5.01
C GLY A 122 -19.60 -7.86 6.51
N PHE A 123 -19.20 -6.71 7.07
CA PHE A 123 -19.50 -6.35 8.46
C PHE A 123 -20.86 -5.65 8.58
N PRO A 124 -21.64 -5.91 9.65
CA PRO A 124 -22.73 -5.04 10.06
C PRO A 124 -22.21 -3.62 10.34
N HIS A 125 -23.08 -2.62 10.17
CA HIS A 125 -22.73 -1.21 10.35
C HIS A 125 -22.12 -0.91 11.72
N GLU A 126 -22.79 -1.30 12.80
CA GLU A 126 -22.32 -1.13 14.19
C GLU A 126 -20.95 -1.78 14.41
N THR A 127 -20.73 -2.99 13.88
CA THR A 127 -19.42 -3.67 13.96
C THR A 127 -18.33 -2.90 13.21
N ALA A 128 -18.66 -2.32 12.05
CA ALA A 128 -17.70 -1.54 11.28
C ALA A 128 -17.30 -0.24 12.00
N GLU A 129 -18.24 0.42 12.68
CA GLU A 129 -17.96 1.60 13.51
C GLU A 129 -17.02 1.25 14.68
N GLU A 130 -17.34 0.20 15.43
CA GLU A 130 -16.52 -0.25 16.57
C GLU A 130 -15.11 -0.67 16.15
N LEU A 131 -14.97 -1.41 15.05
CA LEU A 131 -13.66 -1.80 14.51
C LEU A 131 -12.86 -0.58 14.04
N SER A 132 -13.53 0.45 13.53
CA SER A 132 -12.86 1.67 13.08
C SER A 132 -12.36 2.48 14.27
N ALA A 133 -13.16 2.63 15.33
CA ALA A 133 -12.75 3.25 16.58
C ALA A 133 -11.56 2.51 17.21
N LEU A 134 -11.63 1.17 17.28
CA LEU A 134 -10.54 0.33 17.77
C LEU A 134 -9.24 0.54 16.96
N SER A 135 -9.34 0.74 15.65
CA SER A 135 -8.16 0.99 14.81
C SER A 135 -7.43 2.30 15.17
N ALA A 136 -8.17 3.33 15.63
CA ALA A 136 -7.58 4.59 16.09
C ALA A 136 -6.89 4.41 17.45
N ASP A 137 -7.47 3.62 18.34
CA ASP A 137 -6.85 3.25 19.63
C ASP A 137 -5.56 2.45 19.44
N LEU A 138 -5.55 1.49 18.52
CA LEU A 138 -4.37 0.71 18.17
C LEU A 138 -3.23 1.58 17.63
N ALA A 139 -3.55 2.60 16.83
CA ALA A 139 -2.53 3.55 16.35
C ALA A 139 -1.92 4.37 17.51
N SER A 140 -2.75 4.78 18.47
CA SER A 140 -2.30 5.46 19.68
C SER A 140 -1.41 4.55 20.55
N LEU A 141 -1.79 3.27 20.68
CA LEU A 141 -0.99 2.25 21.36
C LEU A 141 0.36 2.04 20.67
N TYR A 142 0.35 1.84 19.35
CA TYR A 142 1.57 1.65 18.56
C TYR A 142 2.52 2.84 18.73
N THR A 143 2.02 4.08 18.60
CA THR A 143 2.84 5.29 18.73
C THR A 143 3.53 5.38 20.10
N ARG A 144 2.84 5.00 21.18
CA ARG A 144 3.42 4.98 22.55
C ARG A 144 4.54 3.94 22.71
N HIS A 145 4.53 2.88 21.92
CA HIS A 145 5.45 1.74 22.07
C HIS A 145 6.37 1.51 20.86
N GLN A 146 6.35 2.39 19.86
CA GLN A 146 7.11 2.24 18.61
C GLN A 146 8.62 2.05 18.84
N GLY A 147 9.20 2.69 19.87
CA GLY A 147 10.62 2.53 20.19
C GLY A 147 11.00 1.10 20.57
N VAL A 148 10.09 0.36 21.22
CA VAL A 148 10.32 -1.05 21.53
C VAL A 148 10.10 -1.92 20.29
N LEU A 149 9.01 -1.68 19.55
CA LEU A 149 8.62 -2.52 18.42
C LEU A 149 9.57 -2.37 17.24
N ASP A 150 9.80 -1.14 16.78
CA ASP A 150 10.65 -0.84 15.63
C ASP A 150 12.12 -0.77 16.04
N GLY A 151 12.44 -0.03 17.11
CA GLY A 151 13.82 0.20 17.55
C GLY A 151 14.49 -1.05 18.13
N ASN A 152 13.90 -1.65 19.17
CA ASN A 152 14.55 -2.75 19.89
C ASN A 152 14.33 -4.12 19.24
N LEU A 153 13.12 -4.37 18.74
CA LEU A 153 12.76 -5.66 18.16
C LEU A 153 12.90 -5.70 16.63
N GLY A 154 13.07 -4.56 15.96
CA GLY A 154 13.20 -4.50 14.51
C GLY A 154 11.95 -4.98 13.77
N LEU A 155 10.78 -4.87 14.40
CA LEU A 155 9.52 -5.30 13.81
C LEU A 155 9.11 -4.26 12.75
N GLY A 156 9.43 -4.54 11.49
CA GLY A 156 9.11 -3.68 10.34
C GLY A 156 7.61 -3.65 9.95
N SER A 157 6.71 -3.84 10.91
CA SER A 157 5.26 -3.84 10.72
C SER A 157 4.56 -3.11 11.86
N SER A 158 3.60 -2.27 11.50
CA SER A 158 2.67 -1.59 12.43
C SER A 158 1.30 -2.28 12.48
N ALA A 159 1.16 -3.45 11.84
CA ALA A 159 -0.08 -4.20 11.82
C ALA A 159 -0.31 -4.99 13.11
N TRP A 160 -1.58 -5.07 13.52
CA TRP A 160 -2.03 -5.78 14.72
C TRP A 160 -3.09 -6.81 14.36
N ALA A 161 -3.12 -7.93 15.06
CA ALA A 161 -4.17 -8.93 14.87
C ALA A 161 -4.53 -9.66 16.16
N VAL A 162 -5.81 -10.01 16.27
CA VAL A 162 -6.26 -11.08 17.16
C VAL A 162 -6.08 -12.39 16.40
N VAL A 163 -5.42 -13.35 17.03
CA VAL A 163 -5.10 -14.66 16.43
C VAL A 163 -5.77 -15.80 17.18
N ASP A 164 -6.03 -16.90 16.49
CA ASP A 164 -6.45 -18.16 17.12
C ASP A 164 -5.26 -18.86 17.81
N ALA A 165 -5.51 -20.01 18.44
CA ALA A 165 -4.46 -20.79 19.11
C ALA A 165 -3.40 -21.36 18.14
N ALA A 166 -3.68 -21.42 16.84
CA ALA A 166 -2.74 -21.83 15.80
C ALA A 166 -1.96 -20.65 15.20
N GLY A 167 -2.27 -19.41 15.61
CA GLY A 167 -1.64 -18.19 15.12
C GLY A 167 -2.27 -17.60 13.86
N ASN A 168 -3.42 -18.13 13.41
CA ASN A 168 -4.13 -17.56 12.25
C ASN A 168 -4.87 -16.29 12.66
N SER A 169 -4.83 -15.27 11.81
CA SER A 169 -5.60 -14.03 12.04
C SER A 169 -7.09 -14.32 12.03
N GLN A 170 -7.79 -13.86 13.07
CA GLN A 170 -9.25 -13.82 13.14
C GLN A 170 -9.78 -12.44 12.76
N ILE A 171 -9.10 -11.39 13.22
CA ILE A 171 -9.29 -10.00 12.80
C ILE A 171 -7.93 -9.31 12.87
N GLY A 172 -7.56 -8.55 11.85
CA GLY A 172 -6.35 -7.74 11.88
C GLY A 172 -6.56 -6.34 11.32
N PHE A 173 -5.58 -5.49 11.58
CA PHE A 173 -5.56 -4.06 11.29
C PHE A 173 -4.21 -3.71 10.67
N TRP A 174 -4.22 -3.30 9.41
CA TRP A 174 -3.03 -2.95 8.63
C TRP A 174 -3.04 -1.46 8.32
N PRO A 175 -2.21 -0.65 9.01
CA PRO A 175 -2.06 0.76 8.68
C PRO A 175 -1.54 0.96 7.26
N LEU A 176 -2.16 1.89 6.52
CA LEU A 176 -1.75 2.33 5.20
C LEU A 176 -1.51 3.84 5.22
N TYR A 177 -0.29 4.26 4.92
CA TYR A 177 0.12 5.67 4.89
C TYR A 177 0.09 6.18 3.45
N ILE A 178 -0.83 7.10 3.16
CA ILE A 178 -1.09 7.65 1.83
C ILE A 178 -0.96 9.17 1.91
N GLY A 179 0.15 9.70 1.37
CA GLY A 179 0.48 11.11 1.57
C GLY A 179 0.59 11.43 3.06
N GLU A 180 -0.12 12.47 3.52
CA GLU A 180 -0.18 12.86 4.93
C GLU A 180 -1.30 12.12 5.72
N GLN A 181 -2.08 11.28 5.04
CA GLN A 181 -3.19 10.55 5.65
C GLN A 181 -2.79 9.14 6.05
N ARG A 182 -3.33 8.67 7.18
CA ARG A 182 -3.25 7.28 7.62
C ARG A 182 -4.63 6.66 7.52
N PHE A 183 -4.71 5.58 6.77
CA PHE A 183 -5.85 4.68 6.76
C PHE A 183 -5.52 3.40 7.51
N VAL A 184 -6.54 2.60 7.82
CA VAL A 184 -6.38 1.24 8.34
C VAL A 184 -7.28 0.31 7.54
N LEU A 185 -6.66 -0.71 6.92
CA LEU A 185 -7.37 -1.85 6.36
C LEU A 185 -7.61 -2.85 7.48
N ALA A 186 -8.85 -3.04 7.88
CA ALA A 186 -9.23 -4.07 8.86
C ALA A 186 -9.90 -5.24 8.15
N MET A 187 -9.47 -6.48 8.44
CA MET A 187 -9.90 -7.68 7.72
C MET A 187 -10.14 -8.83 8.68
N ALA A 188 -11.27 -9.53 8.53
CA ALA A 188 -11.51 -10.78 9.23
C ALA A 188 -10.85 -11.96 8.49
N GLY A 189 -10.48 -12.98 9.25
CA GLY A 189 -9.81 -14.16 8.74
C GLY A 189 -8.38 -13.88 8.24
N LEU A 190 -7.83 -14.83 7.49
CA LEU A 190 -6.48 -14.73 6.94
C LEU A 190 -6.38 -13.59 5.90
N PRO A 191 -5.34 -12.74 5.96
CA PRO A 191 -5.15 -11.65 5.01
C PRO A 191 -4.67 -12.17 3.65
N HIS A 192 -5.37 -11.79 2.58
CA HIS A 192 -5.03 -12.12 1.19
C HIS A 192 -4.39 -10.93 0.47
N LEU A 193 -3.33 -10.38 1.05
CA LEU A 193 -2.69 -9.15 0.55
C LEU A 193 -1.91 -9.34 -0.76
N ASN A 194 -1.53 -10.58 -1.10
CA ASN A 194 -0.83 -10.86 -2.37
C ASN A 194 -1.82 -11.05 -3.53
N GLN A 195 -2.65 -10.04 -3.79
CA GLN A 195 -3.65 -10.04 -4.86
C GLN A 195 -3.74 -8.66 -5.55
N PRO A 196 -4.18 -8.60 -6.83
CA PRO A 196 -4.29 -7.34 -7.57
C PRO A 196 -5.17 -6.28 -6.89
N GLU A 197 -6.19 -6.71 -6.14
CA GLU A 197 -7.12 -5.85 -5.43
C GLU A 197 -6.42 -4.94 -4.42
N LEU A 198 -5.33 -5.41 -3.80
CA LEU A 198 -4.55 -4.57 -2.89
C LEU A 198 -3.85 -3.44 -3.65
N THR A 199 -3.21 -3.77 -4.78
CA THR A 199 -2.59 -2.77 -5.65
C THR A 199 -3.62 -1.76 -6.12
N ARG A 200 -4.80 -2.21 -6.55
CA ARG A 200 -5.90 -1.33 -7.01
C ARG A 200 -6.45 -0.46 -5.88
N LEU A 201 -6.62 -1.00 -4.68
CA LEU A 201 -7.04 -0.25 -3.49
C LEU A 201 -6.05 0.88 -3.19
N ILE A 202 -4.77 0.55 -3.10
CA ILE A 202 -3.71 1.51 -2.81
C ILE A 202 -3.57 2.54 -3.93
N TRP A 203 -3.76 2.15 -5.20
CA TRP A 203 -3.76 3.06 -6.34
C TRP A 203 -4.91 4.07 -6.24
N ALA A 204 -6.14 3.61 -5.99
CA ALA A 204 -7.30 4.48 -5.82
C ALA A 204 -7.10 5.50 -4.68
N LEU A 205 -6.51 5.07 -3.56
CA LEU A 205 -6.19 5.97 -2.46
C LEU A 205 -5.09 6.96 -2.82
N ASN A 206 -4.02 6.53 -3.48
CA ASN A 206 -2.93 7.43 -3.90
C ASN A 206 -3.39 8.48 -4.91
N LYS A 207 -4.29 8.12 -5.85
CA LYS A 207 -4.92 9.07 -6.77
C LYS A 207 -5.68 10.17 -6.05
N ARG A 208 -6.31 9.85 -4.92
CA ARG A 208 -7.19 10.78 -4.19
C ARG A 208 -6.45 11.57 -3.11
N TYR A 209 -5.53 10.94 -2.39
CA TYR A 209 -4.91 11.46 -1.17
C TYR A 209 -3.39 11.53 -1.22
N GLY A 210 -2.75 10.89 -2.21
CA GLY A 210 -1.29 10.79 -2.31
C GLY A 210 -0.63 12.03 -2.90
N THR A 211 -1.34 12.84 -3.67
CA THR A 211 -0.85 14.13 -4.14
C THR A 211 -0.90 15.13 -3.00
N SER A 212 0.24 15.51 -2.45
CA SER A 212 0.34 16.72 -1.64
C SER A 212 -0.07 17.88 -2.53
N THR A 213 -1.18 18.55 -2.22
CA THR A 213 -1.42 19.92 -2.70
C THR A 213 -0.19 20.72 -2.29
N ALA A 214 0.67 21.03 -3.25
CA ALA A 214 1.66 22.08 -3.15
C ALA A 214 0.97 23.43 -3.37
#